data_AF-A0A919D518-F1
#
_entry.id   AF-A0A919D518-F1
#
_cell.length_a   1.000
_cell.length_b   1.000
_cell.length_c   1.000
_cell.angle_alpha   90.00
_cell.angle_beta   90.00
_cell.angle_gamma   90.00
#
_symmetry.space_group_name_H-M   'P 1'
#
loop_
_entity.id
_entity.type
_entity.pdbx_description
1 polymer ?
#
loop_
_entity_poly.entity_id
_entity_poly.type
_entity_poly.pdbx_seq_one_letter_code
_entity_poly.pdbx_strand_id
1 'polypeptide(L)'
;MTDGIRGRWRALPRRARWTLVVYVGGFLEGTCYHALCLVRGGLHAYTGFGPLPLQVLFHALLVLDPLVAVLALRLRPAGIRAAGVVMTLDVLANWYVNRRRVTADPAALLSPVGLLPITLFGVFVLVSLCPLLRALAGRGTGPATADPAVARPVLIRKDAGRQSGSGGDGAHR
;
A
#
# COMPACT_ATOMS: atom_id res chain seq x y z
N MET A 1 -11.70 -7.64 -20.54
CA MET A 1 -11.50 -6.58 -19.52
C MET A 1 -10.64 -7.02 -18.33
N THR A 2 -10.59 -8.31 -17.98
CA THR A 2 -9.80 -8.90 -16.88
C THR A 2 -8.28 -8.88 -17.09
N ASP A 3 -7.81 -8.88 -18.33
CA ASP A 3 -6.38 -8.96 -18.65
C ASP A 3 -5.60 -7.73 -18.16
N GLY A 4 -6.24 -6.56 -18.20
CA GLY A 4 -5.65 -5.33 -17.69
C GLY A 4 -5.42 -5.36 -16.17
N ILE A 5 -6.30 -6.01 -15.39
CA ILE A 5 -6.11 -6.11 -13.93
C ILE A 5 -4.95 -7.04 -13.61
N ARG A 6 -4.90 -8.21 -14.24
CA ARG A 6 -3.81 -9.18 -14.04
C ARG A 6 -2.45 -8.59 -14.41
N GLY A 7 -2.37 -7.83 -15.50
CA GLY A 7 -1.16 -7.10 -15.89
C GLY A 7 -0.73 -6.09 -14.82
N ARG A 8 -1.65 -5.28 -14.30
CA ARG A 8 -1.35 -4.30 -13.22
C ARG A 8 -0.87 -4.96 -11.93
N TRP A 9 -1.42 -6.13 -11.58
CA TRP A 9 -0.95 -6.91 -10.44
C TRP A 9 0.47 -7.43 -10.66
N ARG A 10 0.79 -7.96 -11.84
CA ARG A 10 2.14 -8.45 -12.16
C ARG A 10 3.19 -7.35 -12.15
N ALA A 11 2.81 -6.12 -12.53
CA ALA A 11 3.69 -4.96 -12.51
C ALA A 11 4.03 -4.46 -11.10
N LEU A 12 3.32 -4.90 -10.06
CA LEU A 12 3.63 -4.51 -8.69
C LEU A 12 4.86 -5.25 -8.14
N PRO A 13 5.72 -4.56 -7.37
CA PRO A 13 6.75 -5.21 -6.56
C PRO A 13 6.15 -6.35 -5.74
N ARG A 14 6.89 -7.45 -5.60
CA ARG A 14 6.41 -8.65 -4.88
C ARG A 14 5.95 -8.32 -3.46
N ARG A 15 6.63 -7.39 -2.77
CA ARG A 15 6.24 -6.92 -1.44
C ARG A 15 4.85 -6.26 -1.45
N ALA A 16 4.59 -5.34 -2.38
CA ALA A 16 3.28 -4.67 -2.50
C ALA A 16 2.14 -5.65 -2.82
N ARG A 17 2.41 -6.67 -3.63
CA ARG A 17 1.43 -7.75 -3.89
C ARG A 17 1.08 -8.51 -2.61
N TRP A 18 2.09 -8.92 -1.85
CA TRP A 18 1.85 -9.59 -0.56
C TRP A 18 1.12 -8.70 0.43
N THR A 19 1.49 -7.43 0.53
CA THR A 19 0.77 -6.46 1.38
C THR A 19 -0.71 -6.39 1.00
N LEU A 20 -1.04 -6.31 -0.28
CA LEU A 20 -2.43 -6.29 -0.73
C LEU A 20 -3.17 -7.59 -0.42
N VAL A 21 -2.51 -8.75 -0.59
CA VAL A 21 -3.09 -10.05 -0.22
C VAL A 21 -3.38 -10.09 1.28
N VAL A 22 -2.47 -9.61 2.11
CA VAL A 22 -2.66 -9.53 3.57
C VAL A 22 -3.79 -8.57 3.93
N TYR A 23 -3.89 -7.41 3.28
CA TYR A 23 -5.02 -6.49 3.45
C TYR A 23 -6.34 -7.22 3.16
N VAL A 24 -6.46 -7.79 1.96
CA VAL A 24 -7.68 -8.48 1.52
C VAL A 24 -8.04 -9.60 2.48
N GLY A 25 -7.06 -10.42 2.88
CA GLY A 25 -7.27 -11.50 3.85
C GLY A 25 -7.83 -10.99 5.17
N GLY A 26 -7.17 -10.01 5.80
CA GLY A 26 -7.59 -9.51 7.11
C GLY A 26 -8.95 -8.79 7.09
N PHE A 27 -9.26 -8.00 6.05
CA PHE A 27 -10.59 -7.40 5.92
C PHE A 27 -11.68 -8.46 5.70
N LEU A 28 -11.43 -9.48 4.88
CA LEU A 28 -12.42 -10.55 4.69
C LEU A 28 -12.59 -11.42 5.95
N GLU A 29 -11.52 -11.66 6.70
CA GLU A 29 -11.58 -12.31 8.01
C GLU A 29 -12.44 -11.51 8.99
N GLY A 30 -12.23 -10.19 9.09
CA GLY A 30 -13.07 -9.27 9.88
C GLY A 30 -14.54 -9.31 9.44
N THR A 31 -14.79 -9.29 8.13
CA THR A 31 -16.15 -9.44 7.57
C THR A 31 -16.81 -10.73 8.04
N CYS A 32 -16.10 -11.86 7.98
CA CYS A 32 -16.61 -13.15 8.44
C CYS A 32 -16.91 -13.13 9.93
N TYR A 33 -16.06 -12.50 10.75
CA TYR A 33 -16.30 -12.36 12.18
C TYR A 33 -17.58 -11.53 12.45
N HIS A 34 -17.74 -10.38 11.81
CA HIS A 34 -18.95 -9.55 11.97
C HIS A 34 -20.22 -10.23 11.46
N ALA A 35 -20.13 -10.97 10.35
CA ALA A 35 -21.23 -11.77 9.86
C ALA A 35 -21.63 -12.86 10.87
N LEU A 36 -20.66 -13.55 11.48
CA LEU A 36 -20.92 -14.55 12.52
C LEU A 36 -21.56 -13.93 13.77
N CYS A 37 -21.13 -12.74 14.18
CA CYS A 37 -21.79 -11.99 15.26
C CYS A 37 -23.25 -11.67 14.92
N LEU A 38 -23.51 -11.18 13.71
CA LEU A 38 -24.86 -10.85 13.24
C LEU A 38 -25.76 -12.09 13.15
N VAL A 39 -25.24 -13.22 12.65
CA VAL A 39 -25.98 -14.49 12.59
C VAL A 39 -26.37 -15.00 13.99
N ARG A 40 -25.50 -14.81 15.00
CA ARG A 40 -25.74 -15.29 16.36
C ARG A 40 -26.61 -14.34 17.20
N GLY A 41 -26.45 -13.03 17.03
CA GLY A 41 -27.07 -12.01 17.89
C GLY A 41 -28.12 -11.14 17.20
N GLY A 42 -28.33 -11.29 15.88
CA GLY A 42 -29.18 -10.41 15.09
C GLY A 42 -28.73 -8.95 15.17
N LEU A 43 -29.67 -8.01 14.99
CA LEU A 43 -29.41 -6.56 15.11
C LEU A 43 -28.90 -6.15 16.51
N HIS A 44 -29.07 -7.02 17.50
CA HIS A 44 -28.62 -6.80 18.87
C HIS A 44 -27.21 -7.36 19.14
N ALA A 45 -26.48 -7.84 18.11
CA ALA A 45 -25.17 -8.46 18.26
C ALA A 45 -24.14 -7.60 19.03
N TYR A 46 -24.29 -6.27 19.01
CA TYR A 46 -23.36 -5.33 19.65
C TYR A 46 -23.97 -4.51 20.79
N THR A 47 -25.16 -4.86 21.31
CA THR A 47 -25.85 -4.06 22.35
C THR A 47 -25.06 -3.92 23.66
N GLY A 48 -24.08 -4.78 23.92
CA GLY A 48 -23.16 -4.68 25.06
C GLY A 48 -21.84 -3.95 24.80
N PHE A 49 -21.56 -3.49 23.57
CA PHE A 49 -20.24 -3.02 23.16
C PHE A 49 -20.01 -1.52 23.45
N GLY A 50 -20.98 -0.87 24.09
CA GLY A 50 -20.88 0.53 24.51
C GLY A 50 -21.84 1.45 23.74
N PRO A 51 -21.49 2.73 23.56
CA PRO A 51 -22.41 3.72 23.02
C PRO A 51 -22.77 3.42 21.56
N LEU A 52 -23.93 3.92 21.13
CA LEU A 52 -24.51 3.65 19.80
C LEU A 52 -23.52 3.80 18.62
N PRO A 53 -22.63 4.81 18.57
CA PRO A 53 -21.68 4.94 17.46
C PRO A 53 -20.76 3.72 17.27
N LEU A 54 -20.33 3.06 18.36
CA LEU A 54 -19.51 1.84 18.25
C LEU A 54 -20.32 0.68 17.67
N GLN A 55 -21.57 0.55 18.09
CA GLN A 55 -22.46 -0.50 17.58
C GLN A 55 -22.73 -0.30 16.09
N VAL A 56 -22.96 0.94 15.65
CA VAL A 56 -23.14 1.30 14.25
C VAL A 56 -21.86 1.01 13.46
N LEU A 57 -20.68 1.35 14.01
CA LEU A 57 -19.40 1.04 13.38
C LEU A 57 -19.24 -0.48 13.15
N PHE A 58 -19.44 -1.31 14.17
CA PHE A 58 -19.29 -2.76 14.02
C PHE A 58 -20.29 -3.38 13.03
N HIS A 59 -21.50 -2.83 12.93
CA HIS A 59 -22.42 -3.21 11.84
C HIS A 59 -21.92 -2.73 10.48
N ALA A 60 -21.41 -1.51 10.39
CA ALA A 60 -20.91 -0.93 9.15
C ALA A 60 -19.70 -1.68 8.60
N LEU A 61 -18.86 -2.29 9.46
CA LEU A 61 -17.71 -3.11 9.04
C LEU A 61 -18.13 -4.27 8.14
N LEU A 62 -19.34 -4.81 8.29
CA LEU A 62 -19.89 -5.83 7.39
C LEU A 62 -19.93 -5.38 5.92
N VAL A 63 -20.02 -4.08 5.68
CA VAL A 63 -20.02 -3.46 4.35
C VAL A 63 -18.68 -2.81 4.02
N LEU A 64 -18.05 -2.14 4.98
CA LEU A 64 -16.80 -1.41 4.78
C LEU A 64 -15.64 -2.35 4.47
N ASP A 65 -15.53 -3.47 5.16
CA ASP A 65 -14.46 -4.44 4.97
C ASP A 65 -14.44 -5.07 3.57
N PRO A 66 -15.56 -5.63 3.05
CA PRO A 66 -15.56 -6.16 1.69
C PRO A 66 -15.38 -5.06 0.65
N LEU A 67 -15.88 -3.84 0.90
CA LEU A 67 -15.64 -2.70 0.02
C LEU A 67 -14.14 -2.37 -0.06
N VAL A 68 -13.44 -2.29 1.08
CA VAL A 68 -12.00 -2.09 1.14
C VAL A 68 -11.27 -3.21 0.39
N ALA A 69 -11.63 -4.47 0.65
CA ALA A 69 -11.05 -5.62 -0.02
C ALA A 69 -11.22 -5.55 -1.55
N VAL A 70 -12.42 -5.24 -2.04
CA VAL A 70 -12.71 -5.11 -3.48
C VAL A 70 -11.92 -3.95 -4.09
N LEU A 71 -11.85 -2.79 -3.44
CA LEU A 71 -11.10 -1.64 -3.94
C LEU A 71 -9.59 -1.92 -3.95
N ALA A 72 -9.07 -2.61 -2.94
CA ALA A 72 -7.68 -3.07 -2.88
C ALA A 72 -7.39 -4.09 -4.00
N LEU A 73 -8.28 -5.06 -4.24
CA LEU A 73 -8.20 -6.02 -5.35
C LEU A 73 -8.18 -5.33 -6.72
N ARG A 74 -8.92 -4.23 -6.85
CA ARG A 74 -8.94 -3.40 -8.06
C ARG A 74 -7.75 -2.46 -8.18
N LEU A 75 -6.84 -2.45 -7.21
CA LEU A 75 -5.66 -1.59 -7.12
C LEU A 75 -6.02 -0.10 -7.11
N ARG A 76 -7.13 0.26 -6.46
CA ARG A 76 -7.61 1.64 -6.33
C ARG A 76 -6.96 2.31 -5.11
N PRO A 77 -6.29 3.48 -5.27
CA PRO A 77 -5.71 4.21 -4.12
C PRO A 77 -6.74 4.57 -3.05
N ALA A 78 -7.99 4.84 -3.45
CA ALA A 78 -9.10 5.07 -2.53
C ALA A 78 -9.34 3.89 -1.58
N GLY A 79 -9.19 2.64 -2.05
CA GLY A 79 -9.30 1.44 -1.21
C GLY A 79 -8.21 1.37 -0.15
N ILE A 80 -7.00 1.80 -0.47
CA ILE A 80 -5.89 1.79 0.49
C ILE A 80 -6.07 2.89 1.53
N ARG A 81 -6.52 4.08 1.13
CA ARG A 81 -6.87 5.15 2.09
C ARG A 81 -8.02 4.73 3.00
N ALA A 82 -9.06 4.13 2.43
CA ALA A 82 -10.18 3.59 3.19
C ALA A 82 -9.73 2.51 4.18
N ALA A 83 -8.82 1.62 3.78
CA ALA A 83 -8.22 0.63 4.67
C ALA A 83 -7.58 1.27 5.91
N GLY A 84 -6.81 2.35 5.72
CA GLY A 84 -6.21 3.07 6.86
C GLY A 84 -7.25 3.67 7.81
N VAL A 85 -8.32 4.28 7.27
CA VAL A 85 -9.40 4.86 8.08
C VAL A 85 -10.18 3.79 8.83
N VAL A 86 -10.66 2.76 8.12
CA VAL A 86 -11.45 1.66 8.69
C VAL A 86 -10.66 0.96 9.79
N MET A 87 -9.40 0.63 9.51
CA MET A 87 -8.54 -0.04 10.47
C MET A 87 -8.24 0.79 11.71
N THR A 88 -8.06 2.12 11.55
CA THR A 88 -7.89 3.01 12.71
C THR A 88 -9.13 2.99 13.59
N LEU A 89 -10.32 3.13 13.00
CA LEU A 89 -11.58 3.12 13.74
C LEU A 89 -11.82 1.78 14.42
N ASP A 90 -11.59 0.67 13.72
CA ASP A 90 -11.82 -0.67 14.24
C ASP A 90 -10.88 -1.04 15.39
N VAL A 91 -9.59 -0.73 15.26
CA VAL A 91 -8.61 -0.91 16.34
C VAL A 91 -9.02 -0.09 17.57
N LEU A 92 -9.35 1.19 17.40
CA LEU A 92 -9.77 2.05 18.52
C LEU A 92 -11.05 1.53 19.18
N ALA A 93 -12.02 1.07 18.40
CA ALA A 93 -13.26 0.49 18.92
C ALA A 93 -12.97 -0.80 19.70
N ASN A 94 -12.13 -1.69 19.17
CA ASN A 94 -11.74 -2.92 19.84
C ASN A 94 -10.99 -2.65 21.17
N TRP A 95 -10.07 -1.69 21.17
CA TRP A 95 -9.39 -1.25 22.40
C TRP A 95 -10.38 -0.65 23.40
N TYR A 96 -11.32 0.18 22.95
CA TYR A 96 -12.36 0.74 23.81
C TYR A 96 -13.20 -0.36 24.45
N VAL A 97 -13.72 -1.31 23.67
CA VAL A 97 -14.57 -2.41 24.16
C VAL A 97 -13.81 -3.28 25.17
N ASN A 98 -12.53 -3.58 24.89
CA ASN A 98 -11.74 -4.49 25.70
C ASN A 98 -10.99 -3.81 26.86
N ARG A 99 -11.02 -2.47 26.97
CA ARG A 99 -10.21 -1.71 27.95
C ARG A 99 -10.32 -2.26 29.38
N ARG A 100 -11.55 -2.52 29.86
CA ARG A 100 -11.79 -2.99 31.23
C ARG A 100 -11.16 -4.38 31.46
N ARG A 101 -11.27 -5.26 30.46
CA ARG A 101 -10.71 -6.61 30.50
C ARG A 101 -9.18 -6.55 30.53
N VAL A 102 -8.58 -5.74 29.67
CA VAL A 102 -7.11 -5.59 29.58
C VAL A 102 -6.54 -4.92 30.83
N THR A 103 -7.23 -3.94 31.41
CA THR A 103 -6.78 -3.32 32.67
C THR A 103 -6.87 -4.29 33.85
N ALA A 104 -7.88 -5.17 33.88
CA ALA A 104 -8.03 -6.17 34.94
C ALA A 104 -7.04 -7.34 34.77
N ASP A 105 -6.78 -7.76 33.53
CA ASP A 105 -5.86 -8.84 33.19
C ASP A 105 -5.08 -8.48 31.91
N PRO A 106 -3.83 -7.99 32.05
CA PRO A 106 -2.97 -7.67 30.91
C PRO A 106 -2.66 -8.89 30.03
N ALA A 107 -2.67 -10.11 30.57
CA ALA A 107 -2.43 -11.32 29.79
C ALA A 107 -3.55 -11.58 28.78
N ALA A 108 -4.74 -10.99 28.97
CA ALA A 108 -5.82 -11.03 27.99
C ALA A 108 -5.42 -10.44 26.62
N LEU A 109 -4.39 -9.56 26.58
CA LEU A 109 -3.80 -9.10 25.33
C LEU A 109 -3.15 -10.24 24.56
N LEU A 110 -2.55 -11.22 25.22
CA LEU A 110 -1.83 -12.32 24.55
C LEU A 110 -2.75 -13.39 23.97
N SER A 111 -4.08 -13.21 24.10
CA SER A 111 -5.05 -14.12 23.51
C SER A 111 -4.86 -14.19 21.98
N PRO A 112 -4.73 -15.40 21.40
CA PRO A 112 -4.54 -15.58 19.95
C PRO A 112 -5.76 -15.15 19.14
N VAL A 113 -6.91 -14.95 19.80
CA VAL A 113 -8.15 -14.45 19.20
C VAL A 113 -8.56 -13.18 19.97
N GLY A 114 -8.94 -12.13 19.25
CA GLY A 114 -9.39 -10.87 19.83
C GLY A 114 -8.41 -9.72 19.60
N LEU A 115 -8.02 -9.03 20.68
CA LEU A 115 -7.40 -7.71 20.60
C LEU A 115 -5.99 -7.69 19.99
N LEU A 116 -5.16 -8.72 20.21
CA LEU A 116 -3.80 -8.77 19.65
C LEU A 116 -3.79 -8.91 18.13
N PRO A 117 -4.46 -9.91 17.52
CA PRO A 117 -4.51 -10.02 16.06
C PRO A 117 -4.96 -8.72 15.37
N ILE A 118 -6.05 -8.10 15.84
CA ILE A 118 -6.55 -6.86 15.23
C ILE A 118 -5.57 -5.70 15.42
N THR A 119 -4.87 -5.63 16.56
CA THR A 119 -3.84 -4.60 16.80
C THR A 119 -2.64 -4.79 15.88
N LEU A 120 -2.14 -6.02 15.74
CA LEU A 120 -1.02 -6.33 14.85
C LEU A 120 -1.36 -6.06 13.39
N PHE A 121 -2.55 -6.49 12.95
CA PHE A 121 -3.04 -6.20 11.62
C PHE A 121 -3.20 -4.69 11.39
N GLY A 122 -3.70 -3.98 12.40
CA GLY A 122 -3.84 -2.54 12.34
C GLY A 122 -2.53 -1.79 12.20
N VAL A 123 -1.53 -2.13 13.02
CA VAL A 123 -0.18 -1.60 12.90
C VAL A 123 0.39 -1.90 11.52
N PHE A 124 0.23 -3.12 11.03
CA PHE A 124 0.70 -3.51 9.70
C PHE A 124 0.08 -2.64 8.59
N VAL A 125 -1.24 -2.43 8.61
CA VAL A 125 -1.95 -1.60 7.64
C VAL A 125 -1.44 -0.15 7.71
N LEU A 126 -1.32 0.42 8.90
CA LEU A 126 -0.91 1.82 9.05
C LEU A 126 0.55 2.05 8.62
N VAL A 127 1.46 1.15 9.00
CA VAL A 127 2.87 1.23 8.61
C VAL A 127 3.05 1.06 7.11
N SER A 128 2.29 0.17 6.48
CA SER A 128 2.41 -0.11 5.05
C SER A 128 1.59 0.81 4.14
N LEU A 129 0.73 1.66 4.71
CA LEU A 129 -0.18 2.56 3.99
C LEU A 129 0.53 3.44 2.96
N CYS A 130 1.50 4.24 3.41
CA CYS A 130 2.24 5.17 2.56
C CYS A 130 3.12 4.45 1.52
N PRO A 131 3.93 3.44 1.90
CA PRO A 131 4.68 2.63 0.94
C PRO A 131 3.79 2.03 -0.16
N LEU A 132 2.62 1.51 0.22
CA LEU A 132 1.70 0.89 -0.72
C LEU A 132 1.07 1.91 -1.67
N LEU A 133 0.64 3.07 -1.16
CA LEU A 133 0.15 4.18 -1.97
C LEU A 133 1.20 4.68 -2.97
N ARG A 134 2.46 4.79 -2.57
CA ARG A 134 3.57 5.15 -3.47
C ARG A 134 3.79 4.08 -4.54
N ALA A 135 3.77 2.80 -4.18
CA ALA A 135 3.88 1.71 -5.15
C ALA A 135 2.73 1.69 -6.17
N LEU A 136 1.53 2.14 -5.78
CA LEU A 136 0.38 2.32 -6.67
C LEU A 136 0.56 3.54 -7.59
N ALA A 137 1.12 4.64 -7.07
CA ALA A 137 1.30 5.92 -7.76
C ALA A 137 2.50 5.94 -8.73
N GLY A 138 3.60 5.24 -8.41
CA GLY A 138 4.76 5.09 -9.31
C GLY A 138 4.45 4.37 -10.64
N ARG A 139 3.21 3.89 -10.81
CA ARG A 139 2.69 3.43 -12.11
C ARG A 139 2.24 4.57 -13.04
N GLY A 140 1.94 5.75 -12.51
CA GLY A 140 1.45 6.90 -13.27
C GLY A 140 2.56 7.70 -13.97
N THR A 141 3.82 7.43 -13.61
CA THR A 141 5.03 8.05 -14.17
C THR A 141 5.87 7.00 -14.88
N GLY A 142 5.29 6.29 -15.84
CA GLY A 142 6.07 5.70 -16.94
C GLY A 142 6.48 6.84 -17.88
N PRO A 143 7.66 6.78 -18.52
CA PRO A 143 8.23 7.94 -19.21
C PRO A 143 7.29 8.39 -20.33
N ALA A 144 6.73 9.60 -20.19
CA ALA A 144 6.41 10.38 -21.37
C ALA A 144 7.75 10.64 -22.08
N THR A 145 7.81 10.22 -23.35
CA THR A 145 8.88 10.48 -24.33
C THR A 145 10.25 9.86 -24.05
N ALA A 146 10.44 8.63 -24.51
CA ALA A 146 11.56 8.33 -25.41
C ALA A 146 10.95 8.23 -26.82
N ASP A 147 11.46 8.78 -27.92
CA ASP A 147 12.57 9.66 -28.30
C ASP A 147 12.21 10.11 -29.75
N PRO A 148 12.82 11.16 -30.33
CA PRO A 148 13.83 10.79 -31.32
C PRO A 148 15.05 11.71 -31.30
N ALA A 149 16.22 11.08 -31.19
CA ALA A 149 17.35 11.29 -32.09
C ALA A 149 17.60 12.75 -32.51
N VAL A 150 18.17 13.56 -31.62
CA VAL A 150 18.90 14.76 -32.04
C VAL A 150 20.39 14.42 -32.12
N ALA A 151 20.78 14.14 -33.36
CA ALA A 151 22.10 14.30 -33.97
C ALA A 151 23.33 14.33 -33.04
N ARG A 152 24.17 13.28 -33.16
CA ARG A 152 25.60 13.37 -32.86
C ARG A 152 26.22 14.53 -33.65
N PRO A 153 26.96 15.47 -33.01
CA PRO A 153 27.84 16.36 -33.74
C PRO A 153 29.07 15.58 -34.23
N VAL A 154 29.32 15.64 -35.52
CA VAL A 154 30.59 15.24 -36.13
C VAL A 154 31.68 16.25 -35.73
N LEU A 155 32.75 15.71 -35.15
CA LEU A 155 34.14 16.18 -35.00
C LEU A 155 34.53 17.56 -35.59
N ILE A 156 35.18 18.40 -34.76
CA ILE A 156 36.46 19.04 -35.13
C ILE A 156 37.43 18.92 -33.94
N ARG A 157 38.42 18.05 -34.10
CA ARG A 157 39.60 17.94 -33.24
C ARG A 157 40.55 19.06 -33.65
N LYS A 158 40.77 20.04 -32.78
CA LYS A 158 41.77 21.10 -32.96
C LYS A 158 43.12 20.58 -32.50
N ASP A 159 43.89 19.96 -33.39
CA ASP A 159 45.28 19.63 -33.13
C ASP A 159 46.12 20.92 -33.27
N ALA A 160 46.34 21.60 -32.14
CA ALA A 160 47.36 22.63 -32.00
C ALA A 160 48.64 21.96 -31.49
N GLY A 161 49.50 21.55 -32.44
CA GLY A 161 50.74 20.83 -32.19
C GLY A 161 51.92 21.41 -32.99
N ARG A 162 52.34 22.63 -32.63
CA ARG A 162 53.71 23.16 -32.63
C ARG A 162 54.78 22.33 -33.38
N GLN A 163 55.22 22.80 -34.56
CA GLN A 163 56.57 22.56 -35.07
C GLN A 163 57.10 23.84 -35.75
N SER A 164 57.98 24.54 -35.05
CA SER A 164 58.92 25.51 -35.62
C SER A 164 60.29 24.85 -35.51
N GLY A 165 60.83 24.41 -36.64
CA GLY A 165 62.17 23.85 -36.78
C GLY A 165 62.90 24.65 -37.85
N SER A 166 63.94 25.35 -37.41
CA SER A 166 64.91 26.10 -38.20
C SER A 166 65.99 25.19 -38.79
N GLY A 167 66.54 25.59 -39.94
CA GLY A 167 67.75 25.03 -40.56
C GLY A 167 67.38 24.09 -41.72
N GLY A 168 67.71 24.36 -42.97
CA GLY A 168 68.94 24.93 -43.49
C GLY A 168 69.64 23.82 -44.29
N ASP A 169 69.57 23.88 -45.62
CA ASP A 169 70.69 23.61 -46.56
C ASP A 169 70.21 23.31 -47.99
N GLY A 170 70.82 24.02 -48.93
CA GLY A 170 71.39 23.48 -50.16
C GLY A 170 70.47 22.92 -51.25
N ALA A 171 70.38 23.61 -52.38
CA ALA A 171 71.21 23.29 -53.55
C ALA A 171 70.67 23.97 -54.82
N HIS A 172 71.57 24.73 -55.44
CA HIS A 172 71.45 25.31 -56.77
C HIS A 172 71.20 24.25 -57.86
N ARG A 173 70.34 24.58 -58.83
CA ARG A 173 70.62 24.54 -60.27
C ARG A 173 69.54 25.28 -61.05
#